data_AF-A0A6L5E2A7-F1
#
_entry.id   AF-A0A6L5E2A7-F1
#
_cell.length_a   1.000
_cell.length_b   1.000
_cell.length_c   1.000
_cell.angle_alpha   90.00
_cell.angle_beta   90.00
_cell.angle_gamma   90.00
#
_symmetry.space_group_name_H-M   'P 1'
#
loop_
_entity.id
_entity.type
_entity.pdbx_description
1 polymer ?
#
loop_
_entity_poly.entity_id
_entity_poly.type
_entity_poly.pdbx_seq_one_letter_code
_entity_poly.pdbx_strand_id
1 'polypeptide(L)'
;MRNEIKTEEKIESEDNSIEDSEFLEFTRNSIVSILKLWSSKKEQLEYQESDPSINVSSELFEQWNDFYTSDSEVLTEAFTPKQLNQLEKFDTELTIRSNPSNNALPNIIEYMKTEDWKVLNSLSIELLSDFEKM
;
A
#
# COMPACT_ATOMS: atom_id res chain seq x y z
N MET A 1 -5.79 7.81 65.73
CA MET A 1 -5.09 8.46 64.62
C MET A 1 -5.27 7.58 63.39
N ARG A 2 -5.94 8.15 62.37
CA ARG A 2 -5.97 7.87 60.93
C ARG A 2 -6.04 6.40 60.44
N ASN A 3 -7.18 6.11 59.83
CA ASN A 3 -7.55 4.92 59.09
C ASN A 3 -6.65 4.67 57.86
N GLU A 4 -6.47 3.39 57.58
CA GLU A 4 -5.99 2.81 56.32
C GLU A 4 -7.01 3.04 55.20
N ILE A 5 -6.54 3.49 54.01
CA ILE A 5 -7.19 3.18 52.74
C ILE A 5 -6.08 2.94 51.71
N LYS A 6 -5.92 1.68 51.30
CA LYS A 6 -5.25 1.29 50.06
C LYS A 6 -6.23 1.62 48.93
N THR A 7 -5.84 2.49 48.01
CA THR A 7 -6.53 2.62 46.73
C THR A 7 -5.63 1.98 45.69
N GLU A 8 -5.92 0.72 45.37
CA GLU A 8 -5.42 0.11 44.14
C GLU A 8 -6.12 0.81 42.98
N GLU A 9 -5.40 1.70 42.30
CA GLU A 9 -5.84 2.24 41.01
C GLU A 9 -5.82 1.10 40.00
N LYS A 10 -7.00 0.55 39.77
CA LYS A 10 -7.27 -0.34 38.66
C LYS A 10 -7.23 0.52 37.40
N ILE A 11 -6.10 0.52 36.71
CA ILE A 11 -5.99 1.07 35.35
C ILE A 11 -6.91 0.19 34.49
N GLU A 12 -8.11 0.71 34.18
CA GLU A 12 -8.92 0.15 33.11
C GLU A 12 -8.12 0.34 31.82
N SER A 13 -7.70 -0.76 31.22
CA SER A 13 -7.20 -0.78 29.86
C SER A 13 -8.33 -0.30 28.96
N GLU A 14 -8.20 0.92 28.42
CA GLU A 14 -9.07 1.38 27.34
C GLU A 14 -8.98 0.36 26.20
N ASP A 15 -10.11 -0.25 25.89
CA ASP A 15 -10.25 -1.25 24.84
C ASP A 15 -10.23 -0.54 23.47
N ASN A 16 -9.02 -0.25 23.00
CA ASN A 16 -8.78 0.35 21.68
C ASN A 16 -8.89 -0.67 20.52
N SER A 17 -9.35 -1.89 20.79
CA SER A 17 -9.38 -2.98 19.80
C SER A 17 -10.24 -2.69 18.57
N ILE A 18 -11.27 -1.84 18.70
CA ILE A 18 -12.12 -1.42 17.59
C ILE A 18 -11.35 -0.48 16.66
N GLU A 19 -10.65 0.52 17.20
CA GLU A 19 -9.86 1.49 16.41
C GLU A 19 -8.69 0.80 15.69
N ASP A 20 -8.02 -0.15 16.35
CA ASP A 20 -6.95 -0.93 15.76
C ASP A 20 -7.47 -1.79 14.58
N SER A 21 -8.66 -2.40 14.72
CA SER A 21 -9.25 -3.22 13.66
C SER A 21 -9.64 -2.43 12.40
N GLU A 22 -10.20 -1.23 12.56
CA GLU A 22 -10.57 -0.35 11.45
C GLU A 22 -9.32 0.15 10.72
N PHE A 23 -8.25 0.45 11.46
CA PHE A 23 -6.99 0.89 10.89
C PHE A 23 -6.27 -0.21 10.10
N LEU A 24 -6.31 -1.45 10.58
CA LEU A 24 -5.80 -2.62 9.86
C LEU A 24 -6.57 -2.88 8.56
N GLU A 25 -7.91 -2.79 8.60
CA GLU A 25 -8.75 -2.93 7.42
C GLU A 25 -8.48 -1.81 6.41
N PHE A 26 -8.37 -0.57 6.87
CA PHE A 26 -8.03 0.58 6.03
C PHE A 26 -6.67 0.40 5.34
N THR A 27 -5.66 -0.03 6.09
CA THR A 27 -4.31 -0.28 5.55
C THR A 27 -4.35 -1.37 4.48
N ARG A 28 -5.02 -2.49 4.76
CA ARG A 28 -5.17 -3.58 3.80
C ARG A 28 -5.88 -3.11 2.53
N ASN A 29 -7.01 -2.42 2.68
CA ASN A 29 -7.81 -1.95 1.56
C ASN A 29 -7.07 -0.92 0.72
N SER A 30 -6.25 -0.06 1.33
CA SER A 30 -5.44 0.93 0.62
C SER A 30 -4.39 0.27 -0.26
N ILE A 31 -3.59 -0.65 0.30
CA ILE A 31 -2.59 -1.42 -0.48
C ILE A 31 -3.27 -2.21 -1.61
N VAL A 32 -4.38 -2.88 -1.34
CA VAL A 32 -5.14 -3.62 -2.37
C VAL A 32 -5.66 -2.69 -3.46
N SER A 33 -6.13 -1.50 -3.12
CA SER A 33 -6.63 -0.52 -4.09
C SER A 33 -5.51 0.02 -4.98
N ILE A 34 -4.34 0.30 -4.40
CA ILE A 34 -3.14 0.71 -5.15
C ILE A 34 -2.72 -0.39 -6.13
N LEU A 35 -2.69 -1.65 -5.69
CA LEU A 35 -2.36 -2.78 -6.55
C LEU A 35 -3.38 -2.97 -7.67
N LYS A 36 -4.68 -2.78 -7.39
CA LYS A 36 -5.74 -2.79 -8.42
C LYS A 36 -5.47 -1.74 -9.48
N LEU A 37 -5.15 -0.51 -9.07
CA LEU A 37 -4.78 0.56 -9.98
C LEU A 37 -3.55 0.17 -10.81
N TRP A 38 -2.47 -0.32 -10.20
CA TRP A 38 -1.28 -0.81 -10.92
C TRP A 38 -1.58 -1.93 -11.92
N SER A 39 -2.52 -2.82 -11.60
CA SER A 39 -2.92 -3.95 -12.44
C SER A 39 -3.80 -3.55 -13.63
N SER A 40 -4.46 -2.38 -13.58
CA SER A 40 -5.48 -1.98 -14.54
C SER A 40 -5.02 -0.85 -15.46
N LYS A 41 -4.63 -1.23 -16.69
CA LYS A 41 -4.35 -0.25 -17.76
C LYS A 41 -5.52 0.72 -17.95
N LYS A 42 -6.76 0.20 -17.90
CA LYS A 42 -7.97 0.98 -18.13
C LYS A 42 -8.14 2.04 -17.04
N GLU A 43 -8.06 1.66 -15.78
CA GLU A 43 -8.25 2.59 -14.65
C GLU A 43 -7.16 3.67 -14.62
N GLN A 44 -5.91 3.33 -14.96
CA GLN A 44 -4.82 4.30 -15.07
C GLN A 44 -5.09 5.37 -16.16
N LEU A 45 -5.68 4.96 -17.30
CA LEU A 45 -6.06 5.90 -18.36
C LEU A 45 -7.26 6.75 -17.95
N GLU A 46 -8.28 6.14 -17.34
CA GLU A 46 -9.45 6.86 -16.83
C GLU A 46 -9.06 7.88 -15.74
N TYR A 47 -8.08 7.54 -14.89
CA TYR A 47 -7.54 8.47 -13.89
C TYR A 47 -6.90 9.68 -14.58
N GLN A 48 -6.06 9.45 -15.59
CA GLN A 48 -5.41 10.54 -16.34
C GLN A 48 -6.42 11.43 -17.08
N GLU A 49 -7.51 10.85 -17.59
CA GLU A 49 -8.59 11.59 -18.25
C GLU A 49 -9.39 12.43 -17.25
N SER A 50 -9.59 11.93 -16.03
CA SER A 50 -10.34 12.62 -14.98
C SER A 50 -9.63 13.86 -14.45
N ASP A 51 -8.29 13.85 -14.43
CA ASP A 51 -7.47 15.01 -14.12
C ASP A 51 -6.22 15.05 -15.04
N PRO A 52 -6.27 15.82 -16.13
CA PRO A 52 -5.14 15.94 -17.07
C PRO A 52 -3.92 16.68 -16.51
N SER A 53 -4.01 17.29 -15.32
CA SER A 53 -2.92 18.07 -14.73
C SER A 53 -1.92 17.22 -13.93
N ILE A 54 -2.35 16.05 -13.45
CA ILE A 54 -1.50 15.08 -12.76
C ILE A 54 -0.77 14.18 -13.75
N ASN A 55 0.45 13.80 -13.38
CA ASN A 55 1.17 12.74 -14.05
C ASN A 55 0.86 11.41 -13.35
N VAL A 56 -0.09 10.65 -13.87
CA VAL A 56 -0.52 9.38 -13.25
C VAL A 56 0.65 8.40 -13.08
N SER A 57 1.66 8.44 -13.95
CA SER A 57 2.86 7.64 -13.75
C SER A 57 3.61 8.00 -12.48
N SER A 58 3.73 9.28 -12.12
CA SER A 58 4.33 9.69 -10.85
C SER A 58 3.45 9.28 -9.67
N GLU A 59 2.16 9.55 -9.77
CA GLU A 59 1.17 9.25 -8.74
C GLU A 59 1.17 7.77 -8.33
N LEU A 60 1.31 6.85 -9.30
CA LEU A 60 1.40 5.41 -9.03
C LEU A 60 2.55 5.03 -8.08
N PHE A 61 3.70 5.71 -8.17
CA PHE A 61 4.84 5.48 -7.29
C PHE A 61 4.66 6.20 -5.95
N GLU A 62 4.14 7.43 -5.98
CA GLU A 62 3.89 8.23 -4.78
C GLU A 62 2.87 7.54 -3.87
N GLN A 63 1.74 7.07 -4.41
CA GLN A 63 0.74 6.31 -3.65
C GLN A 63 1.31 5.05 -3.02
N TRP A 64 2.21 4.35 -3.71
CA TRP A 64 2.87 3.18 -3.11
C TRP A 64 3.72 3.60 -1.90
N ASN A 65 4.56 4.63 -2.05
CA ASN A 65 5.44 5.12 -0.99
C ASN A 65 4.67 5.68 0.22
N ASP A 66 3.49 6.26 0.00
CA ASP A 66 2.65 6.81 1.06
C ASP A 66 2.04 5.72 1.97
N PHE A 67 1.78 4.53 1.43
CA PHE A 67 1.06 3.47 2.14
C PHE A 67 1.92 2.25 2.48
N TYR A 68 3.02 2.02 1.76
CA TYR A 68 3.91 0.89 1.99
C TYR A 68 5.19 1.36 2.70
N THR A 69 5.46 0.76 3.85
CA THR A 69 6.74 0.88 4.55
C THR A 69 7.21 -0.50 4.93
N SER A 70 8.42 -0.88 4.52
CA SER A 70 9.05 -2.12 4.96
C SER A 70 9.08 -2.16 6.49
N ASP A 71 8.78 -3.33 7.07
CA ASP A 71 8.78 -3.56 8.53
C ASP A 71 7.73 -2.79 9.34
N SER A 72 6.66 -2.28 8.70
CA SER A 72 5.51 -1.72 9.40
C SER A 72 4.77 -2.79 10.21
N GLU A 73 4.65 -2.60 11.53
CA GLU A 73 3.87 -3.48 12.42
C GLU A 73 2.42 -3.65 11.90
N VAL A 74 1.82 -2.55 11.43
CA VAL A 74 0.47 -2.53 10.85
C VAL A 74 0.36 -3.44 9.63
N LEU A 75 1.38 -3.46 8.76
CA LEU A 75 1.39 -4.39 7.62
C LEU A 75 1.54 -5.83 8.08
N THR A 76 2.37 -6.09 9.09
CA THR A 76 2.56 -7.45 9.63
C THR A 76 1.29 -8.05 10.23
N GLU A 77 0.41 -7.19 10.76
CA GLU A 77 -0.90 -7.58 11.28
C GLU A 77 -1.97 -7.67 10.19
N ALA A 78 -1.93 -6.79 9.18
CA ALA A 78 -2.92 -6.73 8.10
C ALA A 78 -2.75 -7.81 7.01
N PHE A 79 -1.57 -8.42 6.91
CA PHE A 79 -1.21 -9.35 5.83
C PHE A 79 -0.57 -10.65 6.33
N THR A 80 -0.79 -11.74 5.61
CA THR A 80 -0.10 -13.01 5.94
C THR A 80 1.39 -12.95 5.58
N PRO A 81 2.25 -13.79 6.18
CA PRO A 81 3.67 -13.84 5.84
C PRO A 81 3.94 -14.06 4.34
N LYS A 82 3.08 -14.83 3.65
CA LYS A 82 3.17 -15.02 2.20
C LYS A 82 2.91 -13.71 1.46
N GLN A 83 1.85 -12.98 1.83
CA GLN A 83 1.49 -11.70 1.21
C GLN A 83 2.57 -10.65 1.45
N LEU A 84 3.13 -10.57 2.66
CA LEU A 84 4.23 -9.67 2.99
C LEU A 84 5.44 -9.90 2.10
N ASN A 85 5.86 -11.17 1.91
CA ASN A 85 6.96 -11.48 1.02
C ASN A 85 6.68 -11.10 -0.45
N GLN A 86 5.42 -11.15 -0.87
CA GLN A 86 5.03 -10.72 -2.21
C GLN A 86 5.03 -9.18 -2.34
N LEU A 87 4.54 -8.47 -1.32
CA LEU A 87 4.58 -7.00 -1.27
C LEU A 87 6.03 -6.48 -1.27
N GLU A 88 6.92 -7.13 -0.52
CA GLU A 88 8.36 -6.82 -0.49
C GLU A 88 9.01 -7.02 -1.87
N LYS A 89 8.65 -8.08 -2.60
CA LYS A 89 9.12 -8.30 -3.98
C LYS A 89 8.62 -7.21 -4.93
N PHE A 90 7.35 -6.82 -4.80
CA PHE A 90 6.80 -5.73 -5.60
C PHE A 90 7.51 -4.41 -5.31
N ASP A 91 7.71 -4.07 -4.03
CA ASP A 91 8.45 -2.88 -3.59
C ASP A 91 9.89 -2.86 -4.12
N THR A 92 10.57 -4.00 -4.06
CA THR A 92 11.94 -4.14 -4.59
C THR A 92 11.98 -3.87 -6.09
N GLU A 93 11.07 -4.45 -6.86
CA GLU A 93 10.98 -4.22 -8.31
C GLU A 93 10.57 -2.78 -8.63
N LEU A 94 9.66 -2.20 -7.85
CA LEU A 94 9.24 -0.80 -8.00
C LEU A 94 10.40 0.15 -7.73
N THR A 95 11.21 -0.12 -6.70
CA THR A 95 12.41 0.64 -6.37
C THR A 95 13.48 0.52 -7.46
N ILE A 96 13.75 -0.69 -7.97
CA ILE A 96 14.72 -0.90 -9.08
C ILE A 96 14.31 -0.14 -10.33
N ARG A 97 13.01 -0.07 -10.60
CA ARG A 97 12.42 0.53 -11.80
C ARG A 97 12.03 1.99 -11.62
N SER A 98 12.06 2.49 -10.39
CA SER A 98 12.03 3.92 -10.12
C SER A 98 13.26 4.52 -10.80
N ASN A 99 13.07 5.56 -11.61
CA ASN A 99 14.16 6.16 -12.35
C ASN A 99 14.69 7.37 -11.58
N PRO A 100 15.72 7.24 -10.71
CA PRO A 100 16.25 8.38 -9.96
C PRO A 100 17.00 9.38 -10.84
N SER A 101 17.20 9.10 -12.13
CA SER A 101 18.11 9.85 -13.03
C SER A 101 17.39 10.75 -14.02
N ASN A 102 16.08 10.59 -14.23
CA ASN A 102 15.27 11.48 -15.08
C ASN A 102 14.28 12.25 -14.20
N ASN A 103 14.39 13.58 -14.18
CA ASN A 103 13.62 14.51 -13.34
C ASN A 103 12.08 14.50 -13.52
N ALA A 104 11.52 13.56 -14.28
CA ALA A 104 10.10 13.24 -14.29
C ALA A 104 9.89 11.88 -14.97
N LEU A 105 8.99 11.05 -14.42
CA LEU A 105 8.45 9.91 -15.16
C LEU A 105 7.71 10.41 -16.41
N PRO A 106 7.76 9.68 -17.53
CA PRO A 106 6.95 10.03 -18.70
C PRO A 106 5.47 9.97 -18.33
N ASN A 107 4.60 10.62 -19.12
CA ASN A 107 3.16 10.47 -18.92
C ASN A 107 2.73 9.00 -19.06
N ILE A 108 1.55 8.67 -18.53
CA ILE A 108 1.08 7.30 -18.43
C ILE A 108 1.01 6.55 -19.77
N ILE A 109 0.65 7.24 -20.86
CA ILE A 109 0.56 6.63 -22.20
C ILE A 109 1.94 6.18 -22.69
N GLU A 110 2.97 6.99 -22.46
CA GLU A 110 4.34 6.64 -22.81
C GLU A 110 4.93 5.63 -21.83
N TYR A 111 4.64 5.76 -20.53
CA TYR A 111 5.10 4.83 -19.51
C TYR A 111 4.59 3.40 -19.77
N MET A 112 3.34 3.23 -20.17
CA MET A 112 2.73 1.94 -20.52
C MET A 112 3.43 1.18 -21.65
N LYS A 113 4.26 1.86 -22.45
CA LYS A 113 5.04 1.21 -23.53
C LYS A 113 6.37 0.64 -23.02
N THR A 114 6.80 1.06 -21.83
CA THR A 114 8.07 0.63 -21.23
C THR A 114 7.99 -0.82 -20.74
N GLU A 115 9.15 -1.45 -20.58
CA GLU A 115 9.21 -2.77 -19.96
C GLU A 115 8.94 -2.70 -18.46
N ASP A 116 9.33 -1.59 -17.81
CA ASP A 116 9.12 -1.37 -16.39
C ASP A 116 7.64 -1.40 -16.01
N TRP A 117 6.80 -0.71 -16.78
CA TRP A 117 5.35 -0.77 -16.57
C TRP A 117 4.78 -2.18 -16.73
N LYS A 118 5.21 -2.93 -17.75
CA LYS A 118 4.69 -4.29 -17.99
C LYS A 118 5.03 -5.24 -16.85
N VAL A 119 6.27 -5.16 -16.34
CA VAL A 119 6.69 -5.99 -15.21
C VAL A 119 5.89 -5.65 -13.97
N LEU A 120 5.79 -4.37 -13.60
CA LEU A 120 5.06 -3.94 -12.41
C LEU A 120 3.56 -4.26 -12.53
N ASN A 121 2.96 -4.01 -13.68
CA ASN A 121 1.58 -4.38 -13.96
C ASN A 121 1.33 -5.90 -13.79
N SER A 122 2.20 -6.74 -14.37
CA SER A 122 2.09 -8.20 -14.25
C SER A 122 2.24 -8.66 -12.81
N LEU A 123 3.21 -8.12 -12.08
CA LEU A 123 3.41 -8.44 -10.66
C LEU A 123 2.19 -8.08 -9.83
N SER A 124 1.57 -6.91 -10.06
CA SER A 124 0.33 -6.52 -9.35
C SER A 124 -0.83 -7.46 -9.67
N ILE A 125 -0.98 -7.91 -10.92
CA ILE A 125 -2.01 -8.91 -11.31
C ILE A 125 -1.79 -10.23 -10.56
N GLU A 126 -0.56 -10.73 -10.54
CA GLU A 126 -0.21 -11.97 -9.85
C GLU A 126 -0.48 -11.88 -8.35
N LEU A 127 -0.12 -10.75 -7.74
CA LEU A 127 -0.32 -10.47 -6.32
C LEU A 127 -1.81 -10.48 -5.94
N LEU A 128 -2.65 -9.79 -6.72
CA LEU A 128 -4.09 -9.72 -6.50
C LEU A 128 -4.76 -11.09 -6.64
N SER A 129 -4.37 -11.88 -7.66
CA SER A 129 -4.88 -13.24 -7.82
C SER A 129 -4.58 -14.11 -6.59
N ASP A 130 -3.43 -13.91 -5.95
CA ASP A 130 -3.07 -14.64 -4.74
C ASP A 130 -3.82 -14.15 -3.50
N PHE A 131 -4.23 -12.89 -3.47
CA PHE A 131 -5.04 -12.33 -2.38
C PHE A 131 -6.48 -12.84 -2.41
N GLU A 132 -7.02 -13.14 -3.60
CA GLU A 132 -8.39 -13.65 -3.79
C GLU A 132 -8.53 -15.17 -3.59
N LYS A 133 -7.42 -15.92 -3.60
CA LYS A 133 -7.41 -17.39 -3.51
C LYS A 133 -7.33 -17.94 -2.07
N MET A 134 -7.21 -17.08 -1.07
CA MET A 134 -7.14 -17.45 0.36
C MET A 134 -8.44 -17.12 1.07
#